data_AF-A0A968DK44-F1
#
_entry.id   AF-A0A968DK44-F1
#
_cell.length_a   1.000
_cell.length_b   1.000
_cell.length_c   1.000
_cell.angle_alpha   90.00
_cell.angle_beta   90.00
_cell.angle_gamma   90.00
#
_symmetry.space_group_name_H-M   'P 1'
#
loop_
_entity.id
_entity.type
_entity.pdbx_description
1 polymer ?
#
loop_
_entity_poly.entity_id
_entity_poly.type
_entity_poly.pdbx_seq_one_letter_code
_entity_poly.pdbx_strand_id
1 'polypeptide(L)'
;VATDFMGARLTYRQLVEQVNRFASSLIALGVKPGDRVAIMLPNCPQIIIAYYAALSIGAVVVMTNPMYVEREMAHQFGDAGVKVLV
;
A
#
# COMPACT_ATOMS: atom_id res chain seq x y z
N VAL A 1 -3.51 20.09 6.30
CA VAL A 1 -3.65 19.32 5.05
C VAL A 1 -2.70 18.13 5.17
N ALA A 2 -3.14 16.91 4.85
CA ALA A 2 -2.33 15.70 4.95
C ALA A 2 -1.61 15.38 3.64
N THR A 3 -2.30 15.55 2.50
CA THR A 3 -1.70 15.46 1.15
C THR A 3 -2.20 16.61 0.30
N ASP A 4 -1.34 17.11 -0.60
CA ASP A 4 -1.69 18.05 -1.67
C ASP A 4 -1.07 17.50 -2.96
N PHE A 5 -1.91 17.13 -3.92
CA PHE A 5 -1.48 16.52 -5.17
C PHE A 5 -2.24 17.14 -6.34
N MET A 6 -1.54 17.88 -7.19
CA MET A 6 -2.12 18.55 -8.37
C MET A 6 -3.35 19.44 -8.02
N GLY A 7 -3.34 20.08 -6.85
CA GLY A 7 -4.45 20.91 -6.36
C GLY A 7 -5.56 20.14 -5.65
N ALA A 8 -5.54 18.80 -5.65
CA ALA A 8 -6.44 17.97 -4.85
C ALA A 8 -5.84 17.76 -3.46
N ARG A 9 -6.55 18.25 -2.43
CA ARG A 9 -6.11 18.20 -1.03
C ARG A 9 -6.93 17.19 -0.23
N LEU A 10 -6.24 16.37 0.56
CA LEU A 10 -6.87 15.57 1.60
C LEU A 10 -6.59 16.18 2.97
N THR A 11 -7.61 16.27 3.80
CA THR A 11 -7.46 16.51 5.24
C THR A 11 -7.00 15.23 5.94
N TYR A 12 -6.45 15.34 7.15
CA TYR A 12 -6.09 14.18 7.96
C TYR A 12 -7.28 13.26 8.23
N ARG A 13 -8.48 13.83 8.47
CA ARG A 13 -9.71 13.05 8.66
C ARG A 13 -10.05 12.22 7.43
N GLN A 14 -10.08 12.85 6.25
CA GLN A 14 -10.36 12.16 4.98
C GLN A 14 -9.30 11.11 4.63
N LEU A 15 -8.03 11.36 4.98
CA LEU A 15 -6.95 10.38 4.79
C LEU A 15 -7.19 9.15 5.68
N VAL A 16 -7.48 9.35 6.96
CA VAL A 16 -7.76 8.25 7.91
C VAL A 16 -8.99 7.45 7.49
N GLU A 17 -10.05 8.11 7.03
CA GLU A 17 -11.25 7.41 6.51
C GLU A 17 -10.90 6.52 5.31
N GLN A 18 -10.07 7.00 4.37
CA GLN A 18 -9.63 6.22 3.23
C GLN A 18 -8.70 5.07 3.62
N VAL A 19 -7.77 5.30 4.56
CA VAL A 19 -6.89 4.28 5.14
C VAL A 19 -7.71 3.15 5.75
N ASN A 20 -8.70 3.49 6.59
CA ASN A 20 -9.55 2.48 7.25
C ASN A 20 -10.38 1.68 6.22
N ARG A 21 -10.92 2.35 5.20
CA ARG A 21 -11.67 1.67 4.13
C ARG A 21 -10.80 0.69 3.36
N PHE A 22 -9.58 1.09 2.98
CA PHE A 22 -8.68 0.21 2.25
C PHE A 22 -8.12 -0.92 3.13
N ALA A 23 -7.88 -0.66 4.42
CA ALA A 23 -7.52 -1.68 5.41
C ALA A 23 -8.59 -2.78 5.50
N SER A 24 -9.88 -2.40 5.53
CA SER A 24 -10.98 -3.36 5.48
C SER A 24 -10.98 -4.20 4.19
N SER A 25 -10.63 -3.60 3.05
CA SER A 25 -10.49 -4.35 1.78
C SER A 25 -9.34 -5.35 1.82
N LEU A 26 -8.18 -4.98 2.37
CA LEU A 26 -7.05 -5.91 2.55
C LEU A 26 -7.41 -7.08 3.46
N ILE A 27 -8.13 -6.82 4.56
CA ILE A 27 -8.64 -7.89 5.45
C ILE A 27 -9.62 -8.79 4.69
N ALA A 28 -10.53 -8.22 3.90
CA ALA A 28 -11.49 -9.00 3.10
C ALA A 28 -10.80 -9.86 2.02
N LEU A 29 -9.63 -9.44 1.51
CA LEU A 29 -8.77 -10.23 0.63
C LEU A 29 -7.97 -11.32 1.39
N GLY A 30 -8.12 -11.41 2.71
CA GLY A 30 -7.48 -12.44 3.53
C GLY A 30 -6.05 -12.11 3.96
N VAL A 31 -5.66 -10.82 3.90
CA VAL A 31 -4.40 -10.35 4.49
C VAL A 31 -4.49 -10.43 6.00
N LYS A 32 -3.48 -11.03 6.62
CA LYS A 32 -3.34 -11.24 8.05
C LYS A 32 -2.13 -10.46 8.58
N PRO A 33 -2.07 -10.20 9.90
CA PRO A 33 -0.86 -9.67 10.52
C PRO A 33 0.38 -10.50 10.15
N GLY A 34 1.45 -9.83 9.75
CA GLY A 34 2.70 -10.43 9.28
C GLY A 34 2.73 -10.80 7.79
N ASP A 35 1.61 -10.78 7.06
CA ASP A 35 1.64 -10.96 5.60
C ASP A 35 2.35 -9.77 4.93
N ARG A 36 3.03 -10.01 3.80
CA ARG A 36 3.75 -8.98 3.06
C ARG A 36 2.88 -8.44 1.92
N VAL A 37 2.65 -7.14 1.91
CA VAL A 37 1.89 -6.43 0.89
C VAL A 37 2.87 -5.57 0.08
N ALA A 38 3.08 -5.94 -1.18
CA ALA A 38 3.84 -5.11 -2.11
C ALA A 38 2.98 -3.93 -2.54
N ILE A 39 3.57 -2.72 -2.52
CA ILE A 39 2.94 -1.50 -3.01
C ILE A 39 3.76 -1.00 -4.18
N MET A 40 3.17 -1.04 -5.37
CA MET A 40 3.78 -0.65 -6.64
C MET A 40 2.92 0.42 -7.31
N LEU A 41 2.87 1.60 -6.69
CA LEU A 41 2.12 2.74 -7.17
C LEU A 41 3.06 3.89 -7.55
N PRO A 42 2.66 4.78 -8.47
CA PRO A 42 3.38 6.03 -8.72
C PRO A 42 3.26 6.98 -7.51
N ASN A 43 4.01 8.09 -7.55
CA ASN A 43 3.94 9.14 -6.53
C ASN A 43 2.57 9.85 -6.56
N CYS A 44 1.62 9.28 -5.83
CA CYS A 44 0.25 9.76 -5.69
C CYS A 44 -0.25 9.55 -4.25
N PRO A 45 -1.31 10.27 -3.80
CA PRO A 45 -1.83 10.14 -2.43
C PRO A 45 -2.23 8.70 -2.05
N GLN A 46 -2.62 7.88 -3.03
CA GLN A 46 -2.99 6.48 -2.85
C GLN A 46 -1.85 5.65 -2.27
N ILE A 47 -0.59 5.99 -2.54
CA ILE A 47 0.56 5.28 -1.96
C ILE A 47 0.57 5.42 -0.44
N ILE A 48 0.22 6.60 0.08
CA ILE A 48 0.14 6.88 1.52
C ILE A 48 -1.05 6.14 2.14
N ILE A 49 -2.18 6.10 1.42
CA ILE A 49 -3.37 5.35 1.85
C ILE A 49 -3.05 3.86 1.96
N ALA A 50 -2.46 3.27 0.92
CA ALA A 50 -2.10 1.85 0.88
C ALA A 50 -1.08 1.49 1.95
N TYR A 51 -0.05 2.33 2.12
CA TYR A 51 1.01 2.15 3.11
C TYR A 51 0.43 2.07 4.53
N TYR A 52 -0.35 3.07 4.94
CA TYR A 52 -0.91 3.08 6.30
C TYR A 52 -2.00 2.03 6.49
N ALA A 53 -2.78 1.70 5.45
CA ALA A 53 -3.78 0.65 5.54
C ALA A 53 -3.15 -0.71 5.84
N ALA A 54 -2.09 -1.09 5.11
CA ALA A 54 -1.36 -2.32 5.35
C ALA A 54 -0.75 -2.35 6.77
N LEU A 55 -0.08 -1.28 7.19
CA LEU A 55 0.49 -1.19 8.53
C LEU A 55 -0.57 -1.28 9.64
N SER A 56 -1.74 -0.65 9.45
CA SER A 56 -2.81 -0.62 10.45
C SER A 56 -3.40 -2.00 10.77
N ILE A 57 -3.30 -2.95 9.83
CA ILE A 57 -3.78 -4.33 10.01
C ILE A 57 -2.65 -5.29 10.40
N GLY A 58 -1.47 -4.74 10.73
CA GLY A 58 -0.28 -5.50 11.12
C GLY A 58 0.43 -6.19 9.96
N ALA A 59 0.12 -5.84 8.70
CA ALA A 59 0.84 -6.34 7.54
C ALA A 59 2.18 -5.60 7.37
N VAL A 60 3.10 -6.21 6.63
CA VAL A 60 4.42 -5.67 6.33
C VAL A 60 4.41 -5.10 4.91
N VAL A 61 4.81 -3.84 4.75
CA VAL A 61 4.85 -3.19 3.45
C VAL A 61 6.15 -3.50 2.71
N VAL A 62 6.05 -3.87 1.44
CA VAL A 62 7.19 -4.02 0.52
C VAL A 62 7.07 -2.93 -0.55
N MET A 63 7.82 -1.84 -0.38
CA MET A 63 7.83 -0.76 -1.37
C MET A 63 8.51 -1.24 -2.65
N THR A 64 7.78 -1.15 -3.76
CA THR A 64 8.21 -1.68 -5.06
C THR A 64 8.26 -0.55 -6.06
N ASN A 65 9.37 -0.45 -6.79
CA ASN A 65 9.53 0.55 -7.83
C ASN A 65 8.62 0.19 -9.02
N PRO A 66 7.70 1.06 -9.44
CA PRO A 66 6.80 0.79 -10.57
C PRO A 66 7.53 0.68 -11.92
N MET A 67 8.81 1.08 -11.99
CA MET A 67 9.64 0.96 -13.19
C MET A 67 10.41 -0.37 -13.27
N TYR A 68 10.28 -1.26 -12.28
CA TYR A 68 10.93 -2.57 -12.33
C TYR A 68 10.37 -3.42 -13.46
N VAL A 69 11.29 -4.13 -14.13
CA VAL A 69 10.90 -5.13 -15.12
C VAL A 69 10.54 -6.45 -14.43
N GLU A 70 9.88 -7.34 -15.16
CA GLU A 70 9.35 -8.62 -14.65
C GLU A 70 10.36 -9.41 -13.80
N ARG A 71 11.59 -9.58 -14.29
CA ARG A 71 12.63 -10.34 -13.56
C ARG A 71 13.01 -9.73 -12.21
N GLU A 72 12.98 -8.40 -12.09
CA GLU A 72 13.33 -7.66 -10.88
C GLU A 72 12.20 -7.77 -9.86
N MET A 73 10.95 -7.65 -10.31
CA MET A 73 9.76 -7.87 -9.49
C MET A 73 9.69 -9.31 -8.98
N ALA A 74 9.91 -10.30 -9.86
CA ALA A 74 9.89 -11.71 -9.48
C ALA A 74 10.94 -12.02 -8.40
N HIS A 75 12.15 -11.45 -8.53
CA HIS A 75 13.18 -11.58 -7.52
C HIS A 75 12.77 -10.95 -6.18
N GLN A 76 12.34 -9.69 -6.19
CA GLN A 76 11.95 -8.97 -4.97
C GLN A 76 10.76 -9.64 -4.27
N PHE A 77 9.74 -10.04 -5.02
CA PHE A 77 8.53 -10.62 -4.46
C PHE A 77 8.77 -12.03 -3.90
N GLY A 78 9.61 -12.81 -4.58
CA GLY A 78 10.05 -14.12 -4.12
C GLY A 78 10.86 -14.03 -2.83
N ASP A 79 11.85 -13.13 -2.77
CA ASP A 79 12.71 -12.93 -1.60
C ASP A 79 11.91 -12.42 -0.38
N ALA A 80 11.02 -11.45 -0.60
CA ALA A 80 10.22 -10.87 0.48
C ALA A 80 9.03 -11.75 0.92
N GLY A 81 8.64 -12.75 0.11
CA GLY A 81 7.45 -13.57 0.37
C GLY A 81 6.15 -12.76 0.26
N VAL A 82 6.02 -11.96 -0.80
CA VAL A 82 4.85 -11.11 -1.05
C VAL A 82 3.59 -11.97 -1.23
N LYS A 83 2.52 -11.61 -0.53
CA LYS A 83 1.21 -12.28 -0.61
C LYS A 83 0.22 -11.51 -1.48
N VAL A 84 0.25 -10.18 -1.43
CA VAL A 84 -0.67 -9.29 -2.17
C VAL A 84 0.14 -8.17 -2.79
N LEU A 85 -0.18 -7.82 -4.03
CA LEU A 85 0.32 -6.65 -4.74
C LEU A 85 -0.79 -5.60 -4.82
N VAL A 86 -0.43 -4.35 -4.54
CA VAL A 86 -1.27 -3.14 -4.65
C VAL A 86 -0.68 -2.20 -5.67
#